data_AF-A0A227NJD7-F1
#
_entry.id   AF-A0A227NJD7-F1
#
_cell.length_a   1.000
_cell.length_b   1.000
_cell.length_c   1.000
_cell.angle_alpha   90.00
_cell.angle_beta   90.00
_cell.angle_gamma   90.00
#
_symmetry.space_group_name_H-M   'P 1'
#
loop_
_entity.id
_entity.type
_entity.pdbx_description
1 polymer ?
#
loop_
_entity_poly.entity_id
_entity_poly.type
_entity_poly.pdbx_seq_one_letter_code
_entity_poly.pdbx_strand_id
1 'polypeptide(L)'
;MKKYIIYLILFLLPILNHAQNNNIKITPNELFKLRVDQFIYEYSGSFFEDGRVPNFTDSRNFSLKTTLVNTATKKEIDLPNEHVGDTLNLIPQLILLNLEKKTISIKGTVSGGWTGGKSDAHIYIGQRNDTTQHIKLVPTLEANIIYNGKELTETVIVDTIPAFNLKNFIHVNSENAYEDHPQRAFEIIAPIDKTSILAIGQNDCFAEIFEIGKLLEYYLLPEKGKKKKK
;
A
#
# COMPACT_ATOMS: atom_id res chain seq x y z
N MET A 1 59.10 46.89 10.52
CA MET A 1 58.18 45.99 11.26
C MET A 1 56.88 45.86 10.48
N LYS A 2 56.58 44.67 9.94
CA LYS A 2 55.25 44.20 9.50
C LYS A 2 55.46 42.87 8.76
N LYS A 3 55.47 41.78 9.52
CA LYS A 3 55.29 40.40 9.05
C LYS A 3 54.25 39.76 9.97
N TYR A 4 53.52 38.78 9.45
CA TYR A 4 52.58 37.89 10.16
C TYR A 4 51.13 38.34 10.29
N ILE A 5 50.37 38.40 9.18
CA ILE A 5 48.92 38.08 9.17
C ILE A 5 48.55 37.45 7.81
N ILE A 6 49.14 36.32 7.42
CA ILE A 6 48.63 35.49 6.30
C ILE A 6 48.98 34.02 6.57
N TYR A 7 48.42 33.38 7.60
CA TYR A 7 48.52 31.91 7.74
C TYR A 7 47.38 31.24 8.54
N LEU A 8 46.21 31.88 8.69
CA LEU A 8 45.11 31.33 9.52
C LEU A 8 43.77 31.12 8.78
N ILE A 9 43.78 30.95 7.44
CA ILE A 9 42.56 30.68 6.65
C ILE A 9 42.64 29.35 5.86
N LEU A 10 43.76 28.61 5.96
CA LEU A 10 43.95 27.34 5.23
C LEU A 10 43.68 26.07 6.06
N PHE A 11 43.17 26.20 7.29
CA PHE A 11 42.90 25.07 8.19
C PHE A 11 41.40 24.81 8.46
N LEU A 12 40.50 25.30 7.59
CA LEU A 12 39.05 25.08 7.70
C LEU A 12 38.42 24.31 6.52
N LEU A 13 39.24 23.73 5.64
CA LEU A 13 38.77 22.93 4.50
C LEU A 13 39.43 21.54 4.55
N PRO A 14 38.98 20.65 5.46
CA PRO A 14 38.34 19.43 4.98
C PRO A 14 37.24 18.87 5.92
N ILE A 15 36.50 19.72 6.64
CA ILE A 15 35.32 19.28 7.43
C ILE A 15 34.01 19.55 6.68
N LEU A 16 34.08 19.99 5.42
CA LEU A 16 32.95 19.88 4.49
C LEU A 16 32.82 18.43 4.04
N ASN A 17 32.32 17.65 4.99
CA ASN A 17 31.41 16.53 4.82
C ASN A 17 31.69 15.69 3.58
N HIS A 18 32.56 14.72 3.79
CA HIS A 18 32.38 13.37 3.30
C HIS A 18 31.03 12.83 3.81
N ALA A 19 29.91 13.44 3.40
CA ALA A 19 28.61 12.80 3.39
C ALA A 19 28.68 11.76 2.27
N GLN A 20 29.46 10.70 2.49
CA GLN A 20 29.30 9.48 1.73
C GLN A 20 27.83 9.13 1.86
N ASN A 21 27.17 9.02 0.71
CA ASN A 21 25.75 8.73 0.65
C ASN A 21 25.56 7.36 1.33
N ASN A 22 25.18 7.34 2.61
CA ASN A 22 25.00 6.15 3.46
C ASN A 22 23.80 5.28 3.03
N ASN A 23 23.48 5.33 1.74
CA ASN A 23 22.37 4.63 1.13
C ASN A 23 22.84 3.26 0.67
N ILE A 24 22.23 2.23 1.23
CA ILE A 24 22.36 0.85 0.78
C ILE A 24 21.37 0.64 -0.36
N LYS A 25 21.86 0.19 -1.52
CA LYS A 25 21.01 -0.20 -2.63
C LYS A 25 20.40 -1.57 -2.34
N ILE A 26 19.07 -1.66 -2.34
CA ILE A 26 18.33 -2.91 -2.17
C ILE A 26 17.98 -3.45 -3.55
N THR A 27 18.17 -4.75 -3.76
CA THR A 27 17.79 -5.39 -5.02
C THR A 27 16.28 -5.68 -5.07
N PRO A 28 15.67 -5.73 -6.27
CA PRO A 28 14.28 -6.19 -6.41
C PRO A 28 14.01 -7.53 -5.72
N ASN A 29 14.93 -8.50 -5.85
CA ASN A 29 14.79 -9.82 -5.23
C ASN A 29 14.81 -9.76 -3.70
N GLU A 30 15.56 -8.84 -3.09
CA GLU A 30 15.52 -8.63 -1.63
C GLU A 30 14.18 -8.06 -1.19
N LEU A 31 13.60 -7.12 -1.95
CA LEU A 31 12.26 -6.60 -1.67
C LEU A 31 11.19 -7.69 -1.81
N PHE A 32 11.20 -8.47 -2.89
CA PHE A 32 10.19 -9.50 -3.13
C PHE A 32 10.20 -10.64 -2.10
N LYS A 33 11.32 -10.89 -1.41
CA LYS A 33 11.36 -11.82 -0.26
C LYS A 33 10.56 -11.33 0.95
N LEU A 34 10.21 -10.04 0.98
CA LEU A 34 9.41 -9.41 2.02
C LEU A 34 7.94 -9.30 1.65
N ARG A 35 7.54 -9.79 0.47
CA ARG A 35 6.14 -9.80 0.02
C ARG A 35 5.32 -10.71 0.92
N VAL A 36 4.16 -10.23 1.35
CA VAL A 36 3.21 -10.96 2.21
C VAL A 36 1.78 -10.78 1.69
N ASP A 37 0.87 -11.58 2.23
CA ASP A 37 -0.59 -11.43 2.06
C ASP A 37 -1.07 -11.35 0.60
N GLN A 38 -0.38 -12.08 -0.28
CA GLN A 38 -0.68 -12.09 -1.70
C GLN A 38 -2.10 -12.64 -1.94
N PHE A 39 -2.91 -11.87 -2.67
CA PHE A 39 -4.31 -12.20 -2.99
C PHE A 39 -5.21 -12.37 -1.75
N ILE A 40 -4.88 -11.66 -0.67
CA ILE A 40 -5.68 -11.69 0.56
C ILE A 40 -6.51 -10.43 0.70
N TYR A 41 -5.87 -9.26 0.65
CA TYR A 41 -6.55 -7.99 0.94
C TYR A 41 -6.85 -7.23 -0.33
N GLU A 42 -8.06 -6.72 -0.45
CA GLU A 42 -8.49 -5.78 -1.49
C GLU A 42 -8.42 -4.35 -0.97
N TYR A 43 -8.04 -3.41 -1.83
CA TYR A 43 -8.03 -1.99 -1.47
C TYR A 43 -9.41 -1.38 -1.63
N SER A 44 -9.90 -0.74 -0.56
CA SER A 44 -11.19 -0.04 -0.53
C SER A 44 -10.98 1.44 -0.20
N GLY A 45 -10.51 2.21 -1.19
CA GLY A 45 -10.37 3.66 -1.10
C GLY A 45 -11.52 4.39 -1.79
N SER A 46 -12.06 5.44 -1.18
CA SER A 46 -13.01 6.29 -1.88
C SER A 46 -12.27 7.15 -2.92
N PHE A 47 -12.74 7.13 -4.17
CA PHE A 47 -12.20 7.93 -5.28
C PHE A 47 -12.22 9.45 -5.04
N PHE A 48 -12.96 9.93 -4.02
CA PHE A 48 -13.30 11.34 -3.88
C PHE A 48 -12.67 12.02 -2.66
N GLU A 49 -11.84 11.33 -1.88
CA GLU A 49 -11.28 11.89 -0.65
C GLU A 49 -9.79 11.60 -0.50
N ASP A 50 -8.98 12.50 -1.05
CA ASP A 50 -7.55 12.60 -0.74
C ASP A 50 -7.34 12.70 0.77
N GLY A 51 -6.48 11.84 1.33
CA GLY A 51 -6.08 11.89 2.74
C GLY A 51 -6.89 11.03 3.70
N ARG A 52 -7.82 10.19 3.23
CA ARG A 52 -8.40 9.14 4.09
C ARG A 52 -7.38 8.07 4.44
N VAL A 53 -7.53 7.51 5.64
CA VAL A 53 -6.79 6.35 6.09
C VAL A 53 -7.09 5.18 5.12
N PRO A 54 -6.09 4.58 4.47
CA PRO A 54 -6.33 3.51 3.52
C PRO A 54 -6.87 2.28 4.25
N ASN A 55 -7.81 1.58 3.62
CA ASN A 55 -8.46 0.40 4.19
C ASN A 55 -8.29 -0.80 3.25
N PHE A 56 -7.90 -1.91 3.83
CA PHE A 56 -7.58 -3.15 3.12
C PHE A 56 -8.38 -4.29 3.75
N THR A 57 -9.18 -5.00 2.96
CA THR A 57 -10.20 -5.95 3.48
C THR A 57 -9.99 -7.36 2.96
N ASP A 58 -10.11 -8.38 3.83
CA ASP A 58 -10.09 -9.81 3.46
C ASP A 58 -11.51 -10.34 3.32
N SER A 59 -12.00 -10.40 2.08
CA SER A 59 -13.35 -10.84 1.72
C SER A 59 -13.44 -12.35 1.41
N ARG A 60 -12.32 -13.10 1.44
CA ARG A 60 -12.27 -14.48 0.88
C ARG A 60 -13.21 -15.48 1.54
N ASN A 61 -13.53 -15.26 2.81
CA ASN A 61 -14.43 -16.13 3.58
C ASN A 61 -15.83 -15.52 3.76
N PHE A 62 -16.07 -14.35 3.17
CA PHE A 62 -17.37 -13.71 3.24
C PHE A 62 -18.32 -14.37 2.24
N SER A 63 -19.49 -14.76 2.71
CA SER A 63 -20.57 -15.22 1.84
C SER A 63 -21.90 -14.79 2.43
N LEU A 64 -22.60 -13.92 1.70
CA LEU A 64 -23.90 -13.42 2.11
C LEU A 64 -24.99 -13.92 1.17
N LYS A 65 -25.97 -14.61 1.72
CA LYS A 65 -27.20 -14.97 1.00
C LYS A 65 -28.24 -13.89 1.21
N THR A 66 -28.45 -13.06 0.20
CA THR A 66 -29.51 -12.05 0.14
C THR A 66 -30.27 -12.14 -1.16
N THR A 67 -31.57 -11.84 -1.10
CA THR A 67 -32.40 -11.71 -2.30
C THR A 67 -32.78 -10.25 -2.48
N LEU A 68 -32.51 -9.70 -3.66
CA LEU A 68 -33.04 -8.41 -4.07
C LEU A 68 -34.36 -8.63 -4.81
N VAL A 69 -35.41 -7.91 -4.42
CA VAL A 69 -36.71 -7.97 -5.08
C VAL A 69 -37.07 -6.60 -5.61
N ASN A 70 -37.27 -6.48 -6.92
CA ASN A 70 -37.66 -5.22 -7.55
C ASN A 70 -39.04 -4.78 -7.02
N THR A 71 -39.12 -3.56 -6.50
CA THR A 71 -40.32 -3.11 -5.77
C THR A 71 -41.54 -2.98 -6.68
N ALA A 72 -41.34 -2.62 -7.96
CA ALA A 72 -42.40 -2.42 -8.95
C ALA A 72 -42.88 -3.74 -9.57
N THR A 73 -41.96 -4.62 -9.97
CA THR A 73 -42.29 -5.86 -10.69
C THR A 73 -42.47 -7.08 -9.79
N LYS A 74 -42.04 -6.98 -8.53
CA LYS A 74 -41.98 -8.07 -7.54
C LYS A 74 -41.14 -9.27 -7.98
N LYS A 75 -40.26 -9.08 -8.97
CA LYS A 75 -39.32 -10.12 -9.43
C LYS A 75 -38.00 -10.03 -8.69
N GLU A 76 -37.39 -11.20 -8.47
CA GLU A 76 -36.02 -11.28 -7.96
C GLU A 76 -35.05 -10.67 -8.98
N ILE A 77 -34.02 -9.99 -8.46
CA ILE A 77 -32.93 -9.41 -9.24
C ILE A 77 -31.71 -10.30 -9.00
N ASP A 78 -31.19 -10.87 -10.08
CA ASP A 78 -29.92 -11.58 -10.03
C ASP A 78 -28.81 -10.59 -9.70
N LEU A 79 -28.10 -10.85 -8.61
CA LEU A 79 -26.92 -10.10 -8.27
C LEU A 79 -25.80 -10.47 -9.26
N PRO A 80 -25.01 -9.50 -9.74
CA PRO A 80 -23.84 -9.82 -10.54
C PRO A 80 -22.94 -10.77 -9.74
N ASN A 81 -22.29 -11.70 -10.45
CA ASN A 81 -21.26 -12.54 -9.85
C ASN A 81 -20.21 -11.64 -9.18
N GLU A 82 -19.75 -12.04 -8.00
CA GLU A 82 -18.68 -11.33 -7.28
C GLU A 82 -17.50 -11.11 -8.23
N HIS A 83 -17.06 -9.85 -8.33
CA HIS A 83 -15.90 -9.51 -9.13
C HIS A 83 -14.67 -10.18 -8.52
N VAL A 84 -13.94 -10.96 -9.32
CA VAL A 84 -12.63 -11.47 -8.92
C VAL A 84 -11.66 -10.32 -9.11
N GLY A 85 -11.15 -9.76 -8.00
CA GLY A 85 -10.30 -8.59 -8.03
C GLY A 85 -9.07 -8.77 -8.93
N ASP A 86 -8.75 -7.73 -9.70
CA ASP A 86 -7.56 -7.72 -10.54
C ASP A 86 -6.28 -7.67 -9.68
N THR A 87 -5.14 -7.98 -10.29
CA THR A 87 -3.84 -8.01 -9.58
C THR A 87 -2.97 -6.83 -9.97
N LEU A 88 -2.33 -6.22 -8.97
CA LEU A 88 -1.29 -5.21 -9.18
C LEU A 88 0.10 -5.86 -9.16
N ASN A 89 1.01 -5.33 -9.96
CA ASN A 89 2.38 -5.81 -10.03
C ASN A 89 3.36 -4.64 -9.88
N LEU A 90 4.16 -4.69 -8.81
CA LEU A 90 5.25 -3.74 -8.58
C LEU A 90 6.47 -4.10 -9.42
N ILE A 91 7.03 -3.13 -10.15
CA ILE A 91 8.29 -3.24 -10.89
C ILE A 91 9.27 -2.21 -10.33
N PRO A 92 10.10 -2.57 -9.33
CA PRO A 92 11.01 -1.61 -8.70
C PRO A 92 12.21 -1.34 -9.60
N GLN A 93 12.55 -0.05 -9.77
CA GLN A 93 13.72 0.39 -10.55
C GLN A 93 14.89 0.79 -9.65
N LEU A 94 14.60 1.45 -8.53
CA LEU A 94 15.59 1.89 -7.57
C LEU A 94 15.02 1.82 -6.15
N ILE A 95 15.76 1.17 -5.25
CA ILE A 95 15.42 1.10 -3.83
C ILE A 95 16.68 1.47 -3.04
N LEU A 96 16.58 2.53 -2.24
CA LEU A 96 17.68 3.04 -1.42
C LEU A 96 17.26 3.07 0.05
N LEU A 97 18.05 2.43 0.91
CA LEU A 97 17.85 2.42 2.36
C LEU A 97 18.94 3.23 3.03
N ASN A 98 18.56 4.27 3.77
CA ASN A 98 19.46 5.01 4.65
C ASN A 98 19.29 4.52 6.09
N LEU A 99 20.28 3.79 6.62
CA LEU A 99 20.19 3.22 7.97
C LEU A 99 20.25 4.27 9.08
N GLU A 100 21.04 5.32 8.88
CA GLU A 100 21.25 6.39 9.87
C GLU A 100 19.98 7.22 10.06
N LYS A 101 19.38 7.65 8.95
CA LYS A 101 18.12 8.40 8.93
C LYS A 101 16.89 7.51 9.08
N LYS A 102 17.06 6.18 8.96
CA LYS A 102 15.98 5.19 8.89
C LYS A 102 14.93 5.57 7.83
N THR A 103 15.38 5.94 6.65
CA THR A 103 14.51 6.32 5.53
C THR A 103 14.69 5.35 4.37
N ILE A 104 13.62 5.05 3.66
CA ILE A 104 13.67 4.32 2.39
C ILE A 104 13.17 5.22 1.27
N SER A 105 13.79 5.10 0.09
CA SER A 105 13.34 5.70 -1.16
C SER A 105 13.11 4.58 -2.17
N ILE A 106 11.94 4.55 -2.78
CA ILE A 106 11.54 3.57 -3.79
C ILE A 106 11.05 4.32 -5.01
N LYS A 107 11.66 4.01 -6.16
CA LYS A 107 11.20 4.43 -7.48
C LYS A 107 10.90 3.20 -8.32
N GLY A 108 9.77 3.19 -9.01
CA GLY A 108 9.35 2.06 -9.82
C GLY A 108 8.13 2.36 -10.67
N THR A 109 7.55 1.30 -11.23
CA THR A 109 6.25 1.34 -11.89
C THR A 109 5.31 0.31 -11.27
N VAL A 110 4.02 0.55 -11.37
CA VAL A 110 2.96 -0.42 -11.07
C VAL A 110 2.25 -0.78 -12.38
N SER A 111 1.98 -2.06 -12.61
CA SER A 111 1.13 -2.54 -13.72
C SER A 111 -0.02 -3.41 -13.21
N GLY A 112 -0.93 -3.81 -14.11
CA GLY A 112 -2.13 -4.58 -13.76
C GLY A 112 -3.27 -3.71 -13.25
N GLY A 113 -4.29 -4.31 -12.65
CA GLY A 113 -5.51 -3.59 -12.25
C GLY A 113 -6.28 -2.98 -13.43
N TRP A 114 -7.27 -2.17 -13.11
CA TRP A 114 -7.97 -1.37 -14.12
C TRP A 114 -7.04 -0.32 -14.72
N THR A 115 -7.14 -0.06 -16.02
CA THR A 115 -6.32 0.94 -16.74
C THR A 115 -7.18 1.94 -17.51
N GLY A 116 -8.50 1.84 -17.40
CA GLY A 116 -9.44 2.80 -17.97
C GLY A 116 -9.53 4.07 -17.13
N GLY A 117 -10.07 5.14 -17.72
CA GLY A 117 -10.52 6.32 -16.96
C GLY A 117 -9.43 7.10 -16.22
N LYS A 118 -8.15 6.99 -16.60
CA LYS A 118 -7.00 7.62 -15.90
C LYS A 118 -6.79 7.10 -14.48
N SER A 119 -6.98 5.81 -14.27
CA SER A 119 -6.75 5.18 -12.96
C SER A 119 -5.27 5.28 -12.53
N ASP A 120 -5.02 5.80 -11.34
CA ASP A 120 -3.75 5.71 -10.64
C ASP A 120 -3.76 4.52 -9.66
N ALA A 121 -2.56 4.15 -9.18
CA ALA A 121 -2.39 3.28 -8.03
C ALA A 121 -1.95 4.14 -6.85
N HIS A 122 -2.41 3.79 -5.65
CA HIS A 122 -2.01 4.44 -4.42
C HIS A 122 -0.88 3.66 -3.76
N ILE A 123 0.21 4.35 -3.43
CA ILE A 123 1.40 3.78 -2.82
C ILE A 123 1.56 4.36 -1.42
N TYR A 124 1.63 3.47 -0.44
CA TYR A 124 1.74 3.82 0.95
C TYR A 124 2.96 3.20 1.59
N ILE A 125 3.65 3.96 2.44
CA ILE A 125 4.60 3.43 3.41
C ILE A 125 4.15 3.86 4.79
N GLY A 126 3.82 2.90 5.66
CA GLY A 126 3.31 3.17 7.00
C GLY A 126 3.36 1.93 7.88
N GLN A 127 2.73 2.00 9.05
CA GLN A 127 2.66 0.86 9.97
C GLN A 127 1.29 0.21 9.86
N ARG A 128 1.27 -1.12 9.75
CA ARG A 128 0.03 -1.91 9.75
C ARG A 128 -0.70 -1.75 11.08
N ASN A 129 -2.01 -1.59 11.01
CA ASN A 129 -2.91 -1.59 12.15
C ASN A 129 -4.13 -2.45 11.82
N ASP A 130 -4.12 -3.68 12.33
CA ASP A 130 -5.20 -4.64 12.11
C ASP A 130 -6.50 -4.16 12.74
N THR A 131 -7.59 -4.35 12.01
CA THR A 131 -8.93 -3.89 12.33
C THR A 131 -9.95 -4.88 11.76
N THR A 132 -11.22 -4.53 11.84
CA THR A 132 -12.31 -5.27 11.21
C THR A 132 -13.20 -4.31 10.43
N GLN A 133 -13.72 -4.76 9.30
CA GLN A 133 -14.69 -4.02 8.51
C GLN A 133 -16.07 -4.61 8.74
N HIS A 134 -17.04 -3.78 9.14
CA HIS A 134 -18.43 -4.20 9.21
C HIS A 134 -19.04 -4.23 7.81
N ILE A 135 -19.64 -5.36 7.46
CA ILE A 135 -20.45 -5.49 6.25
C ILE A 135 -21.88 -5.07 6.60
N LYS A 136 -22.40 -4.13 5.82
CA LYS A 136 -23.72 -3.53 6.05
C LYS A 136 -24.63 -3.81 4.87
N LEU A 137 -25.86 -4.19 5.16
CA LEU A 137 -26.95 -4.07 4.20
C LEU A 137 -27.68 -2.76 4.46
N VAL A 138 -27.86 -1.97 3.41
CA VAL A 138 -28.52 -0.66 3.46
C VAL A 138 -29.78 -0.75 2.60
N PRO A 139 -30.98 -0.44 3.12
CA PRO A 139 -32.19 -0.41 2.31
C PRO A 139 -32.03 0.54 1.12
N THR A 140 -32.58 0.17 -0.04
CA THR A 140 -32.60 1.02 -1.22
C THR A 140 -34.03 1.37 -1.61
N LEU A 141 -34.22 2.46 -2.36
CA LEU A 141 -35.54 2.87 -2.84
C LEU A 141 -36.04 2.01 -4.01
N GLU A 142 -35.13 1.36 -4.72
CA GLU A 142 -35.40 0.69 -6.00
C GLU A 142 -35.70 -0.81 -5.83
N ALA A 143 -35.24 -1.41 -4.74
CA ALA A 143 -35.44 -2.82 -4.45
C ALA A 143 -35.62 -3.07 -2.95
N ASN A 144 -36.52 -3.97 -2.62
CA ASN A 144 -36.65 -4.52 -1.28
C ASN A 144 -35.53 -5.55 -1.09
N ILE A 145 -34.76 -5.41 -0.01
CA ILE A 145 -33.74 -6.38 0.38
C ILE A 145 -34.39 -7.37 1.33
N ILE A 146 -34.42 -8.65 0.97
CA ILE A 146 -34.88 -9.72 1.85
C ILE A 146 -33.64 -10.38 2.47
N TYR A 147 -33.52 -10.26 3.79
CA TYR A 147 -32.44 -10.84 4.58
C TYR A 147 -33.03 -11.68 5.73
N ASN A 148 -32.58 -12.94 5.85
CA ASN A 148 -33.15 -13.91 6.80
C ASN A 148 -34.69 -14.02 6.73
N GLY A 149 -35.24 -13.94 5.51
CA GLY A 149 -36.68 -14.04 5.26
C GLY A 149 -37.50 -12.80 5.64
N LYS A 150 -36.86 -11.69 6.03
CA LYS A 150 -37.53 -10.43 6.37
C LYS A 150 -37.09 -9.31 5.45
N GLU A 151 -38.03 -8.43 5.13
CA GLU A 151 -37.72 -7.20 4.42
C GLU A 151 -36.92 -6.25 5.32
N LEU A 152 -35.83 -5.74 4.77
CA LEU A 152 -34.94 -4.80 5.42
C LEU A 152 -35.54 -3.40 5.38
N THR A 153 -35.84 -2.82 6.54
CA THR A 153 -36.37 -1.44 6.65
C THR A 153 -35.35 -0.44 7.19
N GLU A 154 -34.24 -0.93 7.73
CA GLU A 154 -33.14 -0.13 8.28
C GLU A 154 -31.78 -0.75 7.93
N THR A 155 -30.72 0.05 8.05
CA THR A 155 -29.35 -0.46 7.86
C THR A 155 -28.99 -1.44 8.97
N VAL A 156 -28.51 -2.63 8.59
CA VAL A 156 -28.05 -3.63 9.56
C VAL A 156 -26.62 -4.06 9.27
N ILE A 157 -25.88 -4.42 10.31
CA ILE A 157 -24.59 -5.10 10.18
C ILE A 157 -24.89 -6.59 10.05
N VAL A 158 -24.44 -7.19 8.95
CA VAL A 158 -24.70 -8.61 8.64
C VAL A 158 -23.50 -9.49 8.89
N ASP A 159 -22.30 -8.91 8.85
CA ASP A 159 -21.06 -9.63 9.11
C ASP A 159 -19.93 -8.65 9.48
N THR A 160 -18.79 -9.20 9.87
CA THR A 160 -17.56 -8.47 10.13
C THR A 160 -16.38 -9.25 9.56
N ILE A 161 -15.62 -8.63 8.67
CA ILE A 161 -14.48 -9.27 8.00
C ILE A 161 -13.15 -8.70 8.51
N PRO A 162 -12.05 -9.48 8.46
CA PRO A 162 -10.73 -8.96 8.78
C PRO A 162 -10.36 -7.80 7.85
N ALA A 163 -9.72 -6.79 8.41
CA ALA A 163 -9.21 -5.66 7.67
C ALA A 163 -7.91 -5.16 8.30
N PHE A 164 -7.18 -4.32 7.59
CA PHE A 164 -6.17 -3.48 8.21
C PHE A 164 -6.21 -2.09 7.61
N ASN A 165 -5.73 -1.12 8.39
CA ASN A 165 -5.46 0.21 7.90
C ASN A 165 -4.00 0.60 8.21
N LEU A 166 -3.58 1.77 7.74
CA LEU A 166 -2.23 2.26 7.99
C LEU A 166 -2.24 3.42 8.98
N LYS A 167 -1.28 3.42 9.90
CA LYS A 167 -0.96 4.57 10.77
C LYS A 167 0.41 5.12 10.40
N ASN A 168 0.64 6.40 10.70
CA ASN A 168 1.91 7.10 10.47
C ASN A 168 2.44 6.90 9.04
N PHE A 169 1.55 6.98 8.04
CA PHE A 169 1.89 6.66 6.67
C PHE A 169 2.25 7.90 5.85
N ILE A 170 3.11 7.67 4.85
CA ILE A 170 3.28 8.55 3.69
C ILE A 170 2.54 7.92 2.53
N HIS A 171 1.93 8.76 1.70
CA HIS A 171 1.12 8.37 0.55
C HIS A 171 1.57 9.16 -0.67
N VAL A 172 1.66 8.48 -1.81
CA VAL A 172 1.77 9.09 -3.14
C VAL A 172 0.84 8.34 -4.10
N ASN A 173 0.34 9.05 -5.11
CA ASN A 173 -0.26 8.41 -6.26
C ASN A 173 0.83 8.12 -7.30
N SER A 174 0.67 7.04 -8.04
CA SER A 174 1.42 6.84 -9.28
C SER A 174 0.95 7.82 -10.36
N GLU A 175 1.66 7.84 -11.48
CA GLU A 175 1.11 8.36 -12.73
C GLU A 175 -0.18 7.62 -13.12
N ASN A 176 -1.00 8.23 -13.97
CA ASN A 176 -2.23 7.64 -14.48
C ASN A 176 -1.91 6.56 -15.52
N ALA A 177 -2.60 5.43 -15.45
CA ALA A 177 -2.62 4.46 -16.53
C ALA A 177 -3.61 4.86 -17.63
N TYR A 178 -3.29 4.43 -18.84
CA TYR A 178 -4.19 4.37 -20.00
C TYR A 178 -4.12 2.97 -20.60
N GLU A 179 -5.10 2.58 -21.42
CA GLU A 179 -5.11 1.24 -22.05
C GLU A 179 -3.85 0.96 -22.89
N ASP A 180 -3.33 1.98 -23.57
CA ASP A 180 -2.09 1.94 -24.37
C ASP A 180 -0.82 2.16 -23.55
N HIS A 181 -0.95 2.64 -22.32
CA HIS A 181 0.13 2.92 -21.38
C HIS A 181 -0.22 2.39 -19.97
N PRO A 182 -0.24 1.06 -19.76
CA PRO A 182 -0.73 0.45 -18.53
C PRO A 182 0.25 0.51 -17.34
N GLN A 183 1.47 1.01 -17.57
CA GLN A 183 2.49 1.14 -16.53
C GLN A 183 2.44 2.52 -15.90
N ARG A 184 2.40 2.57 -14.57
CA ARG A 184 2.22 3.78 -13.79
C ARG A 184 3.47 4.05 -12.96
N ALA A 185 4.26 5.06 -13.29
CA ALA A 185 5.48 5.37 -12.55
C ALA A 185 5.16 6.00 -11.19
N PHE A 186 6.02 5.77 -10.20
CA PHE A 186 5.93 6.41 -8.89
C PHE A 186 7.30 6.58 -8.24
N GLU A 187 7.37 7.51 -7.29
CA GLU A 187 8.50 7.67 -6.38
C GLU A 187 7.96 8.00 -4.98
N ILE A 188 8.39 7.24 -3.98
CA ILE A 188 8.03 7.45 -2.58
C ILE A 188 9.28 7.44 -1.69
N ILE A 189 9.34 8.38 -0.76
CA ILE A 189 10.39 8.48 0.25
C ILE A 189 9.72 8.60 1.60
N ALA A 190 10.07 7.72 2.53
CA ALA A 190 9.43 7.71 3.85
C ALA A 190 10.42 7.30 4.95
N PRO A 191 10.24 7.83 6.18
CA PRO A 191 10.84 7.22 7.36
C PRO A 191 10.22 5.84 7.58
N ILE A 192 11.04 4.90 8.05
CA ILE A 192 10.62 3.53 8.37
C ILE A 192 11.14 3.08 9.73
N ASP A 193 10.43 2.14 10.33
CA ASP A 193 10.88 1.34 11.47
C ASP A 193 10.66 -0.14 11.20
N LYS A 194 10.87 -0.98 12.21
CA LYS A 194 10.79 -2.44 12.09
C LYS A 194 9.39 -2.97 11.72
N THR A 195 8.35 -2.15 11.92
CA THR A 195 6.95 -2.49 11.67
C THR A 195 6.40 -1.85 10.39
N SER A 196 7.22 -1.09 9.67
CA SER A 196 6.80 -0.44 8.44
C SER A 196 6.53 -1.46 7.32
N ILE A 197 5.46 -1.22 6.57
CA ILE A 197 5.08 -1.94 5.36
C ILE A 197 5.01 -0.97 4.17
N LEU A 198 5.32 -1.47 2.98
CA LEU A 198 4.91 -0.88 1.70
C LEU A 198 3.59 -1.54 1.31
N ALA A 199 2.56 -0.75 1.05
CA ALA A 199 1.29 -1.24 0.53
C ALA A 199 0.94 -0.50 -0.76
N ILE A 200 0.55 -1.23 -1.81
CA ILE A 200 0.08 -0.66 -3.07
C ILE A 200 -1.34 -1.13 -3.28
N GLY A 201 -2.26 -0.19 -3.51
CA GLY A 201 -3.67 -0.45 -3.68
C GLY A 201 -4.24 0.28 -4.89
N GLN A 202 -5.24 -0.32 -5.50
CA GLN A 202 -6.09 0.27 -6.52
C GLN A 202 -7.50 -0.31 -6.29
N ASN A 203 -8.53 0.49 -6.54
CA ASN A 203 -9.90 0.02 -6.35
C ASN A 203 -10.17 -1.24 -7.19
N ASP A 204 -10.94 -2.15 -6.61
CA ASP A 204 -11.29 -3.45 -7.18
C ASP A 204 -10.09 -4.37 -7.49
N CYS A 205 -8.94 -4.13 -6.84
CA CYS A 205 -7.73 -4.93 -6.99
C CYS A 205 -7.24 -5.50 -5.65
N PHE A 206 -6.59 -6.67 -5.72
CA PHE A 206 -5.76 -7.16 -4.63
C PHE A 206 -4.56 -6.23 -4.40
N ALA A 207 -4.31 -5.92 -3.14
CA ALA A 207 -3.20 -5.10 -2.71
C ALA A 207 -1.88 -5.88 -2.73
N GLU A 208 -0.79 -5.16 -3.01
CA GLU A 208 0.57 -5.65 -2.91
C GLU A 208 1.23 -5.14 -1.63
N ILE A 209 1.65 -6.06 -0.76
CA ILE A 209 2.13 -5.71 0.59
C ILE A 209 3.52 -6.29 0.83
N PHE A 210 4.43 -5.46 1.34
CA PHE A 210 5.80 -5.86 1.67
C PHE A 210 6.21 -5.37 3.06
N GLU A 211 6.75 -6.25 3.90
CA GLU A 211 7.24 -5.91 5.25
C GLU A 211 8.62 -5.26 5.23
N ILE A 212 8.71 -4.07 4.62
CA ILE A 212 9.98 -3.35 4.38
C ILE A 212 10.75 -3.01 5.67
N GLY A 213 10.10 -2.96 6.82
CA GLY A 213 10.75 -2.76 8.13
C GLY A 213 11.78 -3.84 8.47
N LYS A 214 11.61 -5.06 7.93
CA LYS A 214 12.58 -6.17 8.07
C LYS A 214 13.93 -5.88 7.44
N LEU A 215 14.01 -4.93 6.49
CA LEU A 215 15.29 -4.48 5.92
C LEU A 215 16.17 -3.85 7.01
N LEU A 216 15.59 -3.07 7.93
CA LEU A 216 16.36 -2.49 9.03
C LEU A 216 16.97 -3.58 9.91
N GLU A 217 16.24 -4.65 10.19
CA GLU A 217 16.77 -5.77 10.98
C GLU A 217 17.90 -6.48 10.27
N TYR A 218 17.73 -6.77 8.97
CA TYR A 218 18.72 -7.48 8.18
C TYR A 218 20.06 -6.74 8.06
N TYR A 219 20.04 -5.41 7.99
CA TYR A 219 21.24 -4.58 7.82
C TYR A 219 21.76 -3.94 9.13
N LEU A 220 20.96 -3.85 10.20
CA LEU A 220 21.42 -3.36 11.51
C LEU A 220 21.95 -4.46 12.43
N LEU A 221 21.62 -5.74 12.18
CA LEU A 221 22.18 -6.82 12.98
C LEU A 221 23.68 -6.95 12.73
N PRO A 222 24.53 -6.96 13.79
CA PRO A 222 25.96 -7.18 13.63
C PRO A 222 26.19 -8.54 12.97
N GLU A 223 27.20 -8.66 12.09
CA GLU A 223 27.56 -9.86 11.33
C GLU A 223 28.03 -11.06 12.20
N LYS A 224 27.43 -11.30 13.37
CA LYS A 224 27.60 -12.56 14.09
C LYS A 224 26.80 -13.65 13.40
N GLY A 225 27.27 -14.13 12.24
CA GLY A 225 26.79 -15.40 11.69
C GLY A 225 26.58 -15.50 10.18
N LYS A 226 26.90 -14.49 9.36
CA LYS A 226 26.94 -14.67 7.89
C LYS A 226 28.14 -15.52 7.51
N LYS A 227 28.06 -16.83 7.77
CA LYS A 227 28.95 -17.84 7.18
C LYS A 227 28.87 -17.65 5.67
N LYS A 228 29.94 -17.13 5.07
CA LYS A 228 30.18 -17.19 3.63
C LYS A 228 30.01 -18.64 3.21
N LYS A 229 28.89 -18.97 2.55
CA LYS A 229 28.82 -20.18 1.74
C LYS A 229 29.81 -19.95 0.59
N LYS A 230 30.95 -20.65 0.68
CA LYS A 230 31.85 -20.85 -0.45
C LYS A 230 31.17 -21.74 -1.48
#